data_AF-A0A1X1QIP6-F1
#
_entry.id   AF-A0A1X1QIP6-F1
#
_cell.length_a   1.000
_cell.length_b   1.000
_cell.length_c   1.000
_cell.angle_alpha   90.00
_cell.angle_beta   90.00
_cell.angle_gamma   90.00
#
_symmetry.space_group_name_H-M   'P 1'
#
loop_
_entity.id
_entity.type
_entity.pdbx_description
1 polymer ?
#
loop_
_entity_poly.entity_id
_entity_poly.type
_entity_poly.pdbx_seq_one_letter_code
_entity_poly.pdbx_strand_id
1 'polypeptide(L)'
;MEIEAIDEEHWRDVNELTVWQAAFAMNNLEPWDEPISANAEIPEVVEKMRATLLANIAHYETGQVFAPSGWSCKTQRPVQLFGLYFSQQALREWVEERNEEKPLFLVG
;
A
#
# COMPACT_ATOMS: atom_id res chain seq x y z
N MET A 1 2.45 -5.17 19.94
CA MET A 1 3.17 -4.95 18.69
C MET A 1 3.75 -3.56 18.75
N GLU A 2 5.05 -3.41 18.57
CA GLU A 2 5.66 -2.08 18.47
C GLU A 2 5.54 -1.64 17.02
N ILE A 3 4.85 -0.51 16.82
CA ILE A 3 4.70 0.14 15.52
C ILE A 3 5.82 1.15 15.45
N GLU A 4 6.67 1.02 14.44
CA GLU A 4 7.80 1.92 14.21
C GLU A 4 7.42 3.01 13.21
N ALA A 5 8.03 4.18 13.37
CA ALA A 5 7.92 5.24 12.40
C ALA A 5 8.68 4.86 11.13
N ILE A 6 8.16 5.30 9.98
CA ILE A 6 8.78 5.04 8.69
C ILE A 6 10.18 5.67 8.57
N ASP A 7 11.14 4.93 7.99
CA ASP A 7 12.42 5.47 7.55
C ASP A 7 12.25 6.30 6.26
N GLU A 8 11.88 7.57 6.42
CA GLU A 8 11.62 8.47 5.30
C GLU A 8 12.77 8.54 4.28
N GLU A 9 14.03 8.56 4.75
CA GLU A 9 15.18 8.68 3.85
C GLU A 9 15.30 7.45 2.96
N HIS A 10 15.11 6.25 3.52
CA HIS A 10 15.10 5.02 2.74
C HIS A 10 13.92 4.97 1.75
N TRP A 11 12.71 5.24 2.23
CA TRP A 11 11.48 5.02 1.47
C TRP A 11 11.24 6.07 0.38
N ARG A 12 11.88 7.25 0.47
CA ARG A 12 11.81 8.28 -0.57
C ARG A 12 12.39 7.81 -1.91
N ASP A 13 13.40 6.95 -1.89
CA ASP A 13 14.05 6.45 -3.10
C ASP A 13 13.37 5.20 -3.69
N VAL A 14 12.35 4.66 -3.00
CA VAL A 14 11.59 3.49 -3.45
C VAL A 14 10.49 3.93 -4.42
N ASN A 15 10.68 3.58 -5.69
CA ASN A 15 9.76 3.99 -6.77
C ASN A 15 8.52 3.11 -6.90
N GLU A 16 8.62 1.85 -6.52
CA GLU A 16 7.59 0.84 -6.71
C GLU A 16 7.43 0.07 -5.41
N LEU A 17 6.18 -0.13 -5.00
CA LEU A 17 5.82 -0.66 -3.70
C LEU A 17 4.83 -1.80 -3.87
N THR A 18 4.97 -2.82 -3.05
CA THR A 18 3.90 -3.80 -2.90
C THR A 18 2.67 -3.14 -2.28
N VAL A 19 1.55 -3.86 -2.33
CA VAL A 19 0.30 -3.41 -1.73
C VAL A 19 0.44 -3.11 -0.24
N TRP A 20 1.21 -3.91 0.50
CA TRP A 20 1.40 -3.69 1.93
C TRP A 20 2.41 -2.59 2.21
N GLN A 21 3.56 -2.58 1.54
CA GLN A 21 4.54 -1.52 1.70
C GLN A 21 3.90 -0.14 1.48
N ALA A 22 3.11 0.01 0.42
CA ALA A 22 2.36 1.23 0.19
C ALA A 22 1.37 1.52 1.34
N ALA A 23 0.60 0.54 1.81
CA ALA A 23 -0.37 0.76 2.88
C ALA A 23 0.27 1.19 4.21
N PHE A 24 1.41 0.60 4.57
CA PHE A 24 2.21 1.00 5.72
C PHE A 24 2.79 2.41 5.52
N ALA A 25 3.42 2.64 4.37
CA ALA A 25 4.08 3.91 4.08
C ALA A 25 3.09 5.09 4.06
N MET A 26 1.89 4.88 3.50
CA MET A 26 0.80 5.84 3.48
C MET A 26 0.22 6.15 4.87
N ASN A 27 0.53 5.34 5.89
CA ASN A 27 0.22 5.61 7.29
C ASN A 27 1.46 6.10 8.09
N ASN A 28 2.58 6.39 7.44
CA ASN A 28 3.86 6.76 8.06
C ASN A 28 4.41 5.69 9.02
N LEU A 29 4.12 4.43 8.72
CA LEU A 29 4.56 3.28 9.51
C LEU A 29 5.61 2.50 8.74
N GLU A 30 6.60 1.96 9.46
CA GLU A 30 7.57 1.05 8.86
C GLU A 30 6.88 -0.27 8.46
N PRO A 31 6.99 -0.69 7.19
CA PRO A 31 6.42 -1.96 6.75
C PRO A 31 7.20 -3.15 7.30
N TRP A 32 6.52 -4.27 7.46
CA TRP A 32 7.19 -5.55 7.68
C TRP A 32 7.91 -6.05 6.44
N ASP A 33 8.94 -6.86 6.66
CA ASP A 33 9.48 -7.73 5.64
C ASP A 33 8.36 -8.62 5.06
N GLU A 34 8.16 -8.52 3.74
CA GLU A 34 7.25 -9.44 3.05
C GLU A 34 7.88 -10.82 2.88
N PRO A 35 7.10 -11.92 2.99
CA PRO A 35 5.65 -11.95 3.16
C PRO A 35 5.22 -11.76 4.61
N ILE A 36 4.22 -10.91 4.84
CA ILE A 36 3.58 -10.77 6.14
C ILE A 36 3.02 -12.14 6.56
N SER A 37 3.49 -12.64 7.70
CA SER A 37 3.04 -13.91 8.26
C SER A 37 1.51 -13.95 8.38
N ALA A 38 0.92 -15.10 8.08
CA ALA A 38 -0.53 -15.30 8.22
C ALA A 38 -1.05 -15.10 9.66
N ASN A 39 -0.16 -15.13 10.65
CA ASN A 39 -0.47 -14.94 12.06
C ASN A 39 -0.07 -13.54 12.58
N ALA A 40 0.38 -12.63 11.71
CA ALA A 40 0.71 -11.26 12.11
C ALA A 40 -0.58 -10.45 12.35
N GLU A 41 -0.62 -9.69 13.45
CA GLU A 41 -1.74 -8.83 13.79
C GLU A 41 -1.57 -7.45 13.14
N ILE A 42 -2.10 -7.27 11.94
CA ILE A 42 -1.90 -6.04 11.16
C ILE A 42 -2.67 -4.87 11.79
N PRO A 43 -2.05 -3.68 11.94
CA PRO A 43 -2.78 -2.50 12.40
C PRO A 43 -4.00 -2.23 11.52
N GLU A 44 -5.16 -2.02 12.14
CA GLU A 44 -6.44 -1.81 11.43
C GLU A 44 -6.37 -0.63 10.43
N VAL A 45 -5.61 0.41 10.76
CA VAL A 45 -5.38 1.58 9.89
C VAL A 45 -4.67 1.20 8.59
N VAL A 46 -3.73 0.24 8.64
CA VAL A 46 -3.01 -0.26 7.48
C VAL A 46 -3.92 -1.14 6.63
N GLU A 47 -4.73 -2.01 7.25
CA GLU A 47 -5.68 -2.85 6.51
C GLU A 47 -6.73 -2.00 5.75
N LYS A 48 -7.25 -0.95 6.41
CA LYS A 48 -8.18 0.00 5.78
C LYS A 48 -7.51 0.75 4.65
N MET A 49 -6.30 1.26 4.85
CA MET A 49 -5.55 1.97 3.81
C MET A 49 -5.30 1.05 2.61
N ARG A 50 -4.86 -0.18 2.83
CA ARG A 50 -4.69 -1.18 1.76
C ARG A 50 -5.95 -1.36 0.92
N ALA A 51 -7.12 -1.52 1.56
CA ALA A 51 -8.39 -1.67 0.85
C ALA A 51 -8.73 -0.42 0.03
N THR A 52 -8.48 0.77 0.58
CA THR A 52 -8.66 2.05 -0.11
C THR A 52 -7.74 2.16 -1.33
N LEU A 53 -6.45 1.87 -1.20
CA LEU A 53 -5.49 1.99 -2.30
C LEU A 53 -5.88 1.07 -3.48
N LEU A 54 -6.19 -0.20 -3.20
CA LEU A 54 -6.60 -1.16 -4.24
C LEU A 54 -7.88 -0.76 -4.99
N ALA A 55 -8.81 -0.10 -4.29
CA ALA A 55 -10.07 0.32 -4.87
C ALA A 55 -9.95 1.57 -5.76
N ASN A 56 -8.91 2.38 -5.57
CA ASN A 56 -8.81 3.71 -6.17
C ASN A 56 -7.60 3.90 -7.08
N ILE A 57 -6.54 3.11 -6.92
CA ILE A 57 -5.30 3.25 -7.68
C ILE A 57 -5.09 2.00 -8.52
N ALA A 58 -4.88 2.21 -9.81
CA ALA A 58 -4.59 1.14 -10.75
C ALA A 58 -3.19 0.54 -10.54
N HIS A 59 -3.02 -0.73 -10.88
CA HIS A 59 -1.71 -1.36 -10.91
C HIS A 59 -0.77 -0.63 -11.87
N TYR A 60 0.48 -0.36 -11.44
CA TYR A 60 1.42 0.48 -12.18
C TYR A 60 1.75 -0.01 -13.60
N GLU A 61 1.98 -1.31 -13.80
CA GLU A 61 2.22 -1.87 -15.15
C GLU A 61 0.95 -2.06 -15.99
N THR A 62 -0.12 -2.61 -15.40
CA THR A 62 -1.27 -3.11 -16.17
C THR A 62 -2.41 -2.11 -16.30
N GLY A 63 -2.43 -1.05 -15.48
CA GLY A 63 -3.49 -0.04 -15.46
C GLY A 63 -4.84 -0.55 -14.94
N GLN A 64 -4.91 -1.77 -14.39
CA GLN A 64 -6.14 -2.35 -13.89
C GLN A 64 -6.45 -1.91 -12.45
N VAL A 65 -7.71 -1.54 -12.18
CA VAL A 65 -8.21 -1.25 -10.83
C VAL A 65 -8.90 -2.51 -10.28
N PHE A 66 -8.53 -2.93 -9.08
CA PHE A 66 -9.05 -4.15 -8.46
C PHE A 66 -9.98 -3.77 -7.31
N ALA A 67 -11.25 -3.54 -7.64
CA ALA A 67 -12.25 -3.25 -6.62
C ALA A 67 -12.40 -4.43 -5.63
N PRO A 68 -12.50 -4.16 -4.32
CA PRO A 68 -12.67 -5.21 -3.30
C PRO A 68 -14.00 -5.98 -3.42
N SER A 69 -14.98 -5.47 -4.18
CA SER A 69 -16.26 -6.13 -4.44
C SER A 69 -16.11 -7.26 -5.46
N GLY A 70 -15.66 -8.41 -4.97
CA GLY A 70 -15.50 -9.63 -5.77
C GLY A 70 -14.82 -10.79 -5.04
N TRP A 71 -14.28 -10.53 -3.84
CA TRP A 71 -13.54 -11.53 -3.08
C TRP A 71 -14.50 -12.37 -2.23
N SER A 72 -14.88 -13.54 -2.75
CA SER A 72 -15.46 -14.58 -1.90
C SER A 72 -14.34 -15.35 -1.21
N CYS A 73 -14.57 -15.88 -0.01
CA CYS A 73 -13.62 -16.75 0.68
C CYS A 73 -13.23 -18.02 -0.11
N LYS A 74 -13.85 -18.28 -1.27
CA LYS A 74 -13.57 -19.40 -2.19
C LYS A 74 -12.61 -19.03 -3.32
N THR A 75 -12.42 -17.75 -3.61
CA THR A 75 -11.47 -17.29 -4.62
C THR A 75 -10.14 -17.06 -3.92
N GLN A 76 -9.15 -17.91 -4.19
CA GLN A 76 -7.77 -17.70 -3.73
C GLN A 76 -7.36 -16.24 -3.99
N ARG A 77 -6.61 -15.63 -3.06
CA ARG A 77 -5.99 -14.31 -3.29
C ARG A 77 -5.41 -14.33 -4.71
N PRO A 78 -5.82 -13.42 -5.62
CA PRO A 78 -5.27 -13.43 -6.97
C PRO A 78 -3.76 -13.40 -6.87
N VAL A 79 -3.07 -14.29 -7.59
CA VAL A 79 -1.59 -14.28 -7.72
C VAL A 79 -1.07 -12.90 -8.14
N GLN A 80 -1.95 -12.07 -8.71
CA GLN A 80 -1.76 -10.70 -9.17
C GLN A 80 -1.60 -9.64 -8.05
N LEU A 81 -1.79 -9.99 -6.77
CA LEU A 81 -1.50 -9.08 -5.64
C LEU A 81 -0.15 -9.40 -4.97
N PHE A 82 0.65 -10.28 -5.56
CA PHE A 82 2.02 -10.56 -5.14
C PHE A 82 2.99 -9.76 -6.00
N GLY A 83 3.95 -9.09 -5.35
CA GLY A 83 4.94 -8.24 -6.00
C GLY A 83 4.62 -6.75 -5.91
N LEU A 84 5.41 -5.97 -6.66
CA LEU A 84 5.26 -4.52 -6.74
C LEU A 84 3.96 -4.19 -7.48
N TYR A 85 3.24 -3.19 -7.00
CA TYR A 85 1.87 -2.91 -7.45
C TYR A 85 1.62 -1.41 -7.65
N PHE A 86 2.07 -0.58 -6.74
CA PHE A 86 1.89 0.86 -6.81
C PHE A 86 3.21 1.54 -7.16
N SER A 87 3.18 2.51 -8.06
CA SER A 87 4.30 3.45 -8.20
C SER A 87 4.15 4.60 -7.21
N GLN A 88 5.26 5.14 -6.74
CA GLN A 88 5.30 6.31 -5.86
C GLN A 88 4.60 7.52 -6.51
N GLN A 89 4.75 7.67 -7.83
CA GLN A 89 4.05 8.71 -8.59
C GLN A 89 2.53 8.56 -8.50
N ALA A 90 1.98 7.36 -8.72
CA ALA A 90 0.54 7.14 -8.66
C ALA A 90 -0.03 7.38 -7.25
N LEU A 91 0.74 7.03 -6.21
CA LEU A 91 0.38 7.33 -4.82
C LEU A 91 0.38 8.85 -4.56
N ARG A 92 1.38 9.58 -5.06
CA ARG A 92 1.47 11.03 -4.94
C ARG A 92 0.31 11.73 -5.64
N GLU A 93 0.02 11.35 -6.88
CA GLU A 93 -1.10 11.89 -7.66
C GLU A 93 -2.43 11.68 -6.92
N TRP A 94 -2.66 10.47 -6.40
CA TRP A 94 -3.87 10.15 -5.65
C TRP A 94 -4.05 11.00 -4.37
N VAL A 95 -2.97 11.26 -3.62
CA VAL A 95 -3.03 12.14 -2.44
C VAL A 95 -3.31 13.59 -2.84
N GLU A 96 -2.66 14.07 -3.90
CA GLU A 96 -2.83 15.44 -4.40
C GLU A 96 -4.26 15.72 -4.86
N GLU A 97 -4.89 14.76 -5.55
CA GLU A 97 -6.29 14.86 -5.98
C GLU A 97 -7.27 14.99 -4.80
N ARG A 98 -6.93 14.37 -3.66
CA ARG A 98 -7.77 14.35 -2.47
C ARG A 98 -7.52 15.52 -1.52
N ASN A 99 -6.48 16.32 -1.79
CA ASN A 99 -6.04 17.41 -0.93
C ASN A 99 -5.83 16.95 0.53
N GLU A 100 -5.37 15.71 0.69
CA GLU A 100 -5.04 15.11 1.99
C GLU A 100 -3.60 15.46 2.39
N GLU A 101 -3.30 15.32 3.69
CA GLU A 101 -1.93 15.47 4.17
C GLU A 101 -1.04 14.41 3.51
N LYS A 102 0.09 14.85 2.94
CA LYS A 102 1.03 13.95 2.26
C LYS A 102 1.76 13.08 3.28
N PRO A 103 1.76 11.75 3.10
CA PRO A 103 2.65 10.85 3.84
C PRO A 103 4.11 11.28 3.71
N LEU A 104 4.90 11.07 4.76
CA LEU A 104 6.27 11.54 4.88
C LEU A 104 7.16 11.06 3.73
N PHE A 105 7.05 9.78 3.35
CA PHE A 105 7.82 9.24 2.22
C PHE A 105 7.49 9.86 0.86
N LEU A 106 6.35 10.55 0.73
CA LEU A 106 5.95 11.28 -0.47
C LEU A 106 6.32 12.76 -0.41
N VAL A 107 6.92 13.24 0.68
CA VAL A 107 7.43 14.60 0.78
C VAL A 107 8.84 14.65 0.19
N GLY A 108 8.99 15.47 -0.85
CA GLY A 108 10.24 15.74 -1.57
C GLY A 108 10.19 17.13 -2.17
#